data_AF-A0A521Y8Q4-F1
#
_entry.id   AF-A0A521Y8Q4-F1
#
_cell.length_a   1.000
_cell.length_b   1.000
_cell.length_c   1.000
_cell.angle_alpha   90.00
_cell.angle_beta   90.00
_cell.angle_gamma   90.00
#
_symmetry.space_group_name_H-M   'P 1'
#
loop_
_entity.id
_entity.type
_entity.pdbx_description
1 polymer ?
#
loop_
_entity_poly.entity_id
_entity_poly.type
_entity_poly.pdbx_seq_one_letter_code
_entity_poly.pdbx_strand_id
1 'polypeptide(L)' 'MIAPRQDIARLQSDFYRIQFHRLLRWLMVSFFLMFLLIAAVIYLVLNHPAPEYYANTTEGRILAMPPAQ' A
#
# COMPACT_ATOMS: atom_id res chain seq x y z
N MET A 1 -25.64 49.77 -4.93
CA MET A 1 -25.70 48.37 -4.43
C MET A 1 -25.06 47.45 -5.47
N ILE A 2 -23.74 47.26 -5.42
CA ILE A 2 -22.98 46.37 -6.32
C ILE A 2 -21.95 45.65 -5.43
N ALA A 3 -22.38 44.64 -4.70
CA ALA A 3 -21.50 43.86 -3.82
C ALA A 3 -21.71 42.33 -3.81
N PRO A 4 -22.77 41.70 -4.39
CA PRO A 4 -22.93 40.26 -4.17
C PRO A 4 -21.98 39.39 -4.99
N ARG A 5 -21.40 39.90 -6.10
CA ARG A 5 -20.58 39.09 -7.01
C ARG A 5 -19.14 38.86 -6.54
N GLN A 6 -18.57 39.78 -5.76
CA GLN A 6 -17.18 39.66 -5.30
C GLN A 6 -17.06 38.65 -4.15
N ASP A 7 -18.08 38.58 -3.29
CA ASP A 7 -18.11 37.64 -2.17
C ASP A 7 -18.26 36.18 -2.65
N ILE A 8 -19.06 35.94 -3.69
CA ILE A 8 -19.24 34.60 -4.29
C ILE A 8 -17.93 34.12 -4.95
N ALA A 9 -17.23 35.00 -5.65
CA ALA A 9 -15.95 34.67 -6.30
C ALA A 9 -14.85 34.32 -5.27
N ARG A 10 -14.82 35.02 -4.14
CA ARG A 10 -13.92 34.70 -3.02
C ARG A 10 -14.25 33.34 -2.39
N LEU A 11 -15.53 33.08 -2.13
CA LEU A 11 -15.98 31.82 -1.53
C LEU A 11 -15.60 30.61 -2.40
N GLN A 12 -15.73 30.75 -3.72
CA GLN A 12 -15.41 29.68 -4.67
C GLN A 12 -13.90 29.41 -4.76
N SER A 13 -13.06 30.44 -4.62
CA SER A 13 -11.60 30.30 -4.60
C SER A 13 -11.10 29.57 -3.36
N ASP A 14 -11.61 29.93 -2.18
CA ASP A 14 -11.24 29.27 -0.93
C ASP A 14 -11.75 27.83 -0.86
N PHE A 15 -12.96 27.58 -1.36
CA PHE A 15 -13.51 26.23 -1.45
C PHE A 15 -12.64 25.33 -2.35
N TYR A 16 -12.19 25.86 -3.49
CA TYR A 16 -11.28 25.15 -4.40
C TYR A 16 -9.94 24.83 -3.72
N ARG A 17 -9.34 25.79 -3.01
CA ARG A 17 -8.07 25.57 -2.29
C ARG A 17 -8.18 24.46 -1.24
N ILE A 18 -9.25 24.45 -0.46
CA ILE A 18 -9.46 23.44 0.59
C ILE A 18 -9.66 22.05 -0.03
N GLN A 19 -10.50 21.94 -1.07
CA GLN A 19 -10.71 20.67 -1.75
C GLN A 19 -9.44 20.17 -2.46
N PHE A 20 -8.68 21.07 -3.07
CA PHE A 20 -7.44 20.76 -3.76
C PHE A 20 -6.41 20.13 -2.80
N HIS A 21 -6.19 20.73 -1.62
CA HIS A 21 -5.29 20.14 -0.63
C HIS A 21 -5.79 18.82 -0.07
N ARG A 22 -7.11 18.66 0.08
CA ARG A 22 -7.71 17.38 0.50
C ARG A 22 -7.45 16.30 -0.54
N LEU A 23 -7.70 16.60 -1.82
CA LEU A 23 -7.47 15.67 -2.93
C LEU A 23 -5.99 15.33 -3.06
N LEU A 24 -5.10 16.32 -2.91
CA LEU A 24 -3.65 16.11 -2.95
C LEU A 24 -3.15 15.21 -1.81
N ARG A 25 -3.73 15.33 -0.60
CA ARG A 25 -3.44 14.40 0.51
C ARG A 25 -3.89 12.99 0.20
N TRP A 26 -5.11 12.81 -0.33
CA TRP A 26 -5.59 11.48 -0.73
C TRP A 26 -4.72 10.86 -1.82
N LEU A 27 -4.28 11.67 -2.78
CA LEU A 27 -3.38 11.23 -3.84
C LEU A 27 -2.03 10.79 -3.27
N MET A 28 -1.44 11.58 -2.36
CA MET A 28 -0.20 11.21 -1.66
C MET A 28 -0.35 9.92 -0.85
N VAL A 29 -1.46 9.75 -0.12
CA VAL A 29 -1.74 8.51 0.63
C VAL A 29 -1.85 7.32 -0.31
N SER A 30 -2.50 7.47 -1.47
CA SER A 30 -2.59 6.40 -2.47
C SER A 30 -1.22 6.00 -3.01
N PHE A 31 -0.35 6.96 -3.32
CA PHE A 31 1.02 6.68 -3.74
C PHE A 31 1.79 5.94 -2.65
N PHE A 32 1.70 6.40 -1.40
CA PHE A 32 2.36 5.76 -0.28
C PHE A 32 1.89 4.31 -0.08
N LEU A 33 0.58 4.07 -0.16
CA LEU A 33 -0.01 2.74 -0.04
C LEU A 33 0.48 1.81 -1.15
N MET A 34 0.63 2.32 -2.38
CA MET A 34 1.18 1.56 -3.50
C MET A 34 2.63 1.13 -3.23
N PHE A 35 3.49 2.05 -2.76
CA PHE A 35 4.87 1.71 -2.41
C PHE A 35 4.94 0.71 -1.25
N LEU A 36 4.09 0.86 -0.25
CA LEU A 36 4.00 -0.07 0.88
C LEU A 36 3.62 -1.49 0.41
N LEU A 37 2.61 -1.60 -0.45
CA LEU A 37 2.19 -2.88 -1.04
C LEU A 37 3.31 -3.53 -1.84
N ILE A 38 4.02 -2.76 -2.68
CA ILE A 38 5.17 -3.26 -3.45
C ILE A 38 6.25 -3.79 -2.50
N ALA A 39 6.62 -3.02 -1.47
CA ALA A 39 7.62 -3.44 -0.50
C ALA A 39 7.20 -4.70 0.27
N ALA A 40 5.92 -4.82 0.65
CA ALA A 40 5.38 -5.99 1.33
C ALA A 40 5.46 -7.25 0.44
N VAL A 41 5.11 -7.14 -0.84
CA VAL A 41 5.24 -8.24 -1.80
C VAL A 41 6.71 -8.64 -1.94
N ILE A 42 7.61 -7.68 -2.12
CA ILE A 42 9.06 -7.95 -2.20
C ILE A 42 9.54 -8.68 -0.94
N TYR A 43 9.14 -8.20 0.24
CA TYR A 43 9.50 -8.84 1.50
C TYR A 43 8.99 -10.27 1.59
N LEU A 44 7.74 -10.53 1.18
CA LEU A 44 7.16 -11.87 1.20
C LEU A 44 7.89 -12.81 0.23
N VAL A 45 8.23 -12.32 -0.96
CA VAL A 45 8.98 -13.11 -1.97
C VAL A 45 10.38 -13.44 -1.47
N LEU A 46 11.09 -12.47 -0.88
CA LEU A 46 12.45 -12.67 -0.38
C LEU A 46 12.50 -13.53 0.90
N ASN A 47 11.51 -13.40 1.77
CA ASN A 47 11.42 -14.12 3.04
C ASN A 47 10.51 -15.34 2.94
N HIS A 48 10.33 -15.91 1.74
CA HIS A 48 9.62 -17.18 1.62
C HIS A 48 10.35 -18.21 2.49
N PRO A 49 9.71 -18.73 3.56
CA PRO A 49 10.33 -19.78 4.34
C PRO A 49 10.60 -20.94 3.40
N ALA A 50 11.83 -21.48 3.46
CA ALA A 50 12.21 -22.64 2.65
C ALA A 50 11.10 -23.69 2.78
N PRO A 51 10.60 -24.26 1.66
CA PRO A 51 9.59 -25.29 1.75
C PRO A 51 10.11 -26.35 2.71
N GLU A 52 9.38 -26.59 3.80
CA GLU A 52 9.70 -27.70 4.69
C GLU A 52 9.36 -28.96 3.91
N TYR A 53 10.34 -29.41 3.12
CA TYR A 53 10.29 -30.66 2.41
C TYR A 53 10.30 -31.75 3.48
N TYR A 54 9.12 -32.15 3.89
CA TYR A 54 8.94 -33.33 4.73
C TYR A 54 9.03 -34.54 3.83
N ALA A 55 10.14 -35.27 3.92
CA ALA A 55 10.23 -36.58 3.29
C ALA A 55 9.27 -37.51 4.06
N ASN A 56 8.15 -37.86 3.44
CA ASN A 56 7.23 -38.85 4.00
C ASN A 56 7.86 -40.22 3.82
N THR A 57 8.64 -40.67 4.81
CA THR A 57 9.23 -42.02 4.79
C THR A 57 8.14 -43.04 5.11
N THR A 58 8.33 -44.28 4.66
CA THR A 58 7.40 -45.40 4.90
C THR A 58 7.20 -45.74 6.39
N GLU A 59 7.92 -45.06 7.29
CA GLU A 59 7.85 -45.20 8.75
C GLU A 59 7.08 -44.05 9.44
N GLY A 60 6.48 -43.12 8.69
CA GLY A 60 5.63 -42.06 9.25
C GLY A 60 6.39 -41.01 10.08
N ARG A 61 7.72 -40.95 9.98
CA ARG A 61 8.54 -39.93 10.63
C ARG A 61 8.78 -38.75 9.71
N ILE A 62 8.35 -37.60 10.18
CA ILE A 62 8.58 -36.29 9.57
C ILE A 62 10.06 -35.91 9.82
N LEU A 63 10.94 -36.14 8.84
CA LEU A 63 12.32 -35.65 8.88
C LEU A 63 12.46 -34.40 8.00
N ALA A 64 13.16 -33.38 8.51
CA ALA A 64 13.54 -32.22 7.72
C ALA A 64 14.52 -32.65 6.62
N MET A 65 14.15 -32.47 5.36
CA MET A 65 15.01 -32.81 4.23
C MET A 65 16.16 -31.78 4.15
N PRO A 66 17.42 -32.23 4.03
CA PRO A 66 18.55 -31.32 3.88
C PRO A 66 18.41 -30.52 2.58
N PRO A 67 18.82 -29.23 2.57
CA PRO A 67 18.71 -28.38 1.40
C PRO A 67 19.49 -28.98 0.22
N ALA A 68 18.90 -28.94 -0.96
CA ALA A 68 19.57 -29.30 -2.19
C ALA A 68 20.73 -28.32 -2.42
N GLN A 69 21.97 -28.84 -2.42
CA GLN A 69 23.18 -28.09 -2.77
C GLN A 69 23.19 -27.74 -4.25
#